data_AF-X0X6G8-F1
#
_entry.id   AF-X0X6G8-F1
#
_cell.length_a   1.000
_cell.length_b   1.000
_cell.length_c   1.000
_cell.angle_alpha   90.00
_cell.angle_beta   90.00
_cell.angle_gamma   90.00
#
_symmetry.space_group_name_H-M   'P 1'
#
loop_
_entity.id
_entity.type
_entity.pdbx_description
1 polymer ?
#
loop_
_entity_poly.entity_id
_entity_poly.type
_entity_poly.pdbx_seq_one_letter_code
_entity_poly.pdbx_strand_id
1 'polypeptide(L)'
;YGNYTQIFAATVEVSGTDMAASQLGLADEMDYQKQERLRELIRDLENTVFNGGQPASNPEGSGTVRRSMKGIIQHLSTNVLHDNDTGHPSDDNLDEACVNFMLRKIWENSNGNVDLIVVNGFQKRKINSFISSSRSYGASDTTYTEMISVYESDFGICRIITSRWMPQDAVLFLDSSRINVLPLAGRSFHFKPLASSGDYECGELIGEYTLELRNEAAHGLIRDLTTS
;
A
#
# COMPACT_ATOMS: atom_id res chain seq x y z
N TYR A 1 -5.08 -21.57 -4.46
CA TYR A 1 -4.83 -20.23 -3.90
C TYR A 1 -5.35 -20.21 -2.48
N GLY A 2 -4.48 -20.11 -1.49
CA GLY A 2 -4.87 -19.95 -0.08
C GLY A 2 -4.69 -18.50 0.33
N ASN A 3 -5.59 -17.99 1.18
CA ASN A 3 -5.46 -16.65 1.74
C ASN A 3 -4.56 -16.70 2.98
N TYR A 4 -3.55 -15.83 3.04
CA TYR A 4 -2.59 -15.76 4.14
C TYR A 4 -2.97 -14.60 5.07
N THR A 5 -3.13 -14.87 6.35
CA THR A 5 -3.36 -13.85 7.38
C THR A 5 -2.07 -13.50 8.11
N GLN A 6 -1.96 -12.26 8.57
CA GLN A 6 -0.89 -11.79 9.44
C GLN A 6 -1.45 -11.12 10.67
N ILE A 7 -0.87 -11.44 11.82
CA ILE A 7 -1.17 -10.81 13.10
C ILE A 7 -0.27 -9.59 13.25
N PHE A 8 -0.90 -8.46 13.53
CA PHE A 8 -0.28 -7.19 13.90
C PHE A 8 -0.55 -6.98 15.38
N ALA A 9 0.51 -6.83 16.17
CA ALA A 9 0.41 -6.69 17.61
C ALA A 9 1.44 -5.69 18.14
N ALA A 10 0.99 -4.81 19.04
CA ALA A 10 1.85 -3.88 19.77
C ALA A 10 1.42 -3.80 21.23
N THR A 11 2.40 -3.80 22.14
CA THR A 11 2.15 -3.69 23.58
C THR A 11 2.11 -2.21 24.00
N VAL A 12 1.19 -1.90 24.90
CA VAL A 12 1.06 -0.59 25.56
C VAL A 12 1.25 -0.81 27.05
N GLU A 13 2.14 -0.03 27.66
CA GLU A 13 2.41 -0.04 29.10
C GLU A 13 2.52 1.40 29.62
N VAL A 14 1.91 1.68 30.76
CA VAL A 14 1.97 2.98 31.43
C VAL A 14 2.21 2.77 32.92
N SER A 15 3.23 3.42 33.47
CA SER A 15 3.58 3.37 34.89
C SER A 15 2.51 4.02 35.76
N GLY A 16 2.27 3.48 36.96
CA GLY A 16 1.34 4.07 37.94
C GLY A 16 1.72 5.49 38.37
N THR A 17 3.02 5.80 38.38
CA THR A 17 3.51 7.16 38.67
C THR A 17 3.15 8.15 37.54
N ASP A 18 3.23 7.71 36.28
CA ASP A 18 2.89 8.55 35.12
C ASP A 18 1.39 8.78 35.04
N MET A 19 0.58 7.76 35.36
CA MET A 19 -0.88 7.92 35.48
C MET A 19 -1.24 8.95 36.56
N ALA A 20 -0.62 8.88 37.74
CA ALA A 20 -0.85 9.82 38.84
C ALA A 20 -0.41 11.26 38.50
N ALA A 21 0.68 11.41 37.73
CA ALA A 21 1.17 12.72 37.28
C ALA A 21 0.28 13.34 36.18
N SER A 22 -0.27 12.52 35.27
CA SER A 22 -1.09 12.97 34.13
C SER A 22 -2.47 13.54 34.51
N GLN A 23 -3.03 13.14 35.66
CA GLN A 23 -4.32 13.61 36.17
C GLN A 23 -4.41 15.14 36.38
N LEU A 24 -3.27 15.86 36.40
CA LEU A 24 -3.23 17.30 36.65
C LEU A 24 -3.38 18.20 35.41
N GLY A 25 -3.61 17.65 34.20
CA GLY A 25 -4.01 18.53 33.07
C GLY A 25 -3.84 18.04 31.63
N LEU A 26 -3.61 16.75 31.39
CA LEU A 26 -3.47 16.21 30.02
C LEU A 26 -4.41 15.02 29.78
N ALA A 27 -4.69 14.77 28.49
CA ALA A 27 -5.45 13.61 28.04
C ALA A 27 -4.85 12.32 28.63
N ASP A 28 -5.71 11.32 28.89
CA ASP A 28 -5.30 10.04 29.47
C ASP A 28 -4.12 9.44 28.69
N GLU A 29 -2.95 9.35 29.34
CA GLU A 29 -1.69 8.87 28.75
C GLU A 29 -1.88 7.48 28.13
N MET A 30 -2.71 6.65 28.76
CA MET A 30 -3.01 5.32 28.25
C MET A 30 -3.75 5.36 26.90
N ASP A 31 -4.65 6.30 26.71
CA ASP A 31 -5.35 6.48 25.43
C ASP A 31 -4.46 7.10 24.36
N TYR A 32 -3.56 7.99 24.74
CA TYR A 32 -2.53 8.53 23.83
C TYR A 32 -1.63 7.40 23.29
N GLN A 33 -1.10 6.56 24.18
CA GLN A 33 -0.26 5.42 23.79
C GLN A 33 -1.02 4.42 22.91
N LYS A 34 -2.30 4.14 23.20
CA LYS A 34 -3.15 3.30 22.33
C LYS A 34 -3.26 3.88 20.91
N GLN A 35 -3.46 5.20 20.78
CA GLN A 35 -3.60 5.86 19.48
C GLN A 35 -2.29 5.83 18.68
N GLU A 36 -1.15 6.08 19.32
CA GLU A 36 0.15 6.02 18.66
C GLU A 36 0.48 4.60 18.19
N ARG A 37 0.25 3.58 19.04
CA ARG A 37 0.42 2.18 18.62
C ARG A 37 -0.54 1.77 17.51
N LEU A 38 -1.78 2.26 17.51
CA LEU A 38 -2.71 2.00 16.41
C LEU A 38 -2.21 2.60 15.09
N ARG A 39 -1.67 3.82 15.11
CA ARG A 39 -1.08 4.44 13.91
C ARG A 39 0.13 3.66 13.42
N GLU A 40 0.98 3.19 14.32
CA GLU A 40 2.11 2.30 14.02
C GLU A 40 1.63 1.03 13.32
N LEU A 41 0.64 0.32 13.90
CA LEU A 41 0.11 -0.92 13.31
C LEU A 41 -0.57 -0.69 11.95
N ILE A 42 -1.29 0.42 11.76
CA ILE A 42 -1.88 0.75 10.45
C ILE A 42 -0.80 1.02 9.42
N ARG A 43 0.27 1.71 9.80
CA ARG A 43 1.41 1.99 8.93
C ARG A 43 2.16 0.71 8.53
N ASP A 44 2.32 -0.22 9.46
CA ASP A 44 2.89 -1.55 9.18
C ASP A 44 1.96 -2.39 8.30
N LEU A 45 0.65 -2.30 8.52
CA LEU A 45 -0.35 -2.93 7.65
C LEU A 45 -0.22 -2.40 6.21
N GLU A 46 -0.13 -1.08 6.02
CA GLU A 46 0.04 -0.47 4.69
C GLU A 46 1.31 -0.99 3.99
N ASN A 47 2.44 -1.01 4.69
CA ASN A 47 3.69 -1.55 4.14
C ASN A 47 3.53 -3.03 3.74
N THR A 48 2.88 -3.82 4.58
CA THR A 48 2.65 -5.25 4.32
C THR A 48 1.67 -5.47 3.16
N VAL A 49 0.68 -4.60 2.97
CA VAL A 49 -0.24 -4.66 1.80
C VAL A 49 0.54 -4.52 0.49
N PHE A 50 1.53 -3.63 0.42
CA PHE A 50 2.34 -3.48 -0.79
C PHE A 50 3.46 -4.53 -0.91
N ASN A 51 4.29 -4.65 0.13
CA ASN A 51 5.57 -5.36 0.11
C ASN A 51 5.54 -6.72 0.83
N GLY A 52 4.39 -7.15 1.34
CA GLY A 52 4.24 -8.37 2.14
C GLY A 52 4.86 -9.59 1.45
N GLY A 53 5.69 -10.31 2.20
CA GLY A 53 6.43 -11.48 1.73
C GLY A 53 5.71 -12.78 2.06
N GLN A 54 5.42 -13.64 1.09
CA GLN A 54 4.98 -15.00 1.41
C GLN A 54 6.14 -15.82 1.99
N PRO A 55 5.97 -16.56 3.10
CA PRO A 55 6.96 -17.54 3.52
C PRO A 55 6.99 -18.72 2.52
N ALA A 56 8.18 -19.05 2.03
CA ALA A 56 8.41 -19.90 0.85
C ALA A 56 7.89 -21.35 0.94
N SER A 57 7.49 -21.84 2.12
CA SER A 57 7.25 -23.27 2.32
C SER A 57 5.94 -23.66 3.01
N ASN A 58 5.28 -22.81 3.80
CA ASN A 58 4.02 -23.18 4.48
C ASN A 58 3.17 -21.96 4.90
N PRO A 59 1.83 -22.00 4.72
CA PRO A 59 0.90 -20.96 5.22
C PRO A 59 0.90 -20.78 6.74
N GLU A 60 1.30 -21.83 7.45
CA GLU A 60 1.24 -21.88 8.91
C GLU A 60 2.43 -21.18 9.60
N GLY A 61 3.46 -20.79 8.83
CA GLY A 61 4.76 -20.42 9.38
C GLY A 61 5.48 -21.61 10.01
N SER A 62 6.61 -21.37 10.66
CA SER A 62 7.32 -22.35 11.50
C SER A 62 7.79 -21.65 12.78
N GLY A 63 8.36 -22.40 13.74
CA GLY A 63 9.00 -21.79 14.92
C GLY A 63 10.11 -20.76 14.60
N THR A 64 10.60 -20.74 13.36
CA THR A 64 11.61 -19.79 12.85
C THR A 64 11.08 -18.83 11.77
N VAL A 65 9.90 -19.09 11.20
CA VAL A 65 9.32 -18.32 10.09
C VAL A 65 7.97 -17.77 10.50
N ARG A 66 7.89 -16.44 10.67
CA ARG A 66 6.64 -15.76 11.01
C ARG A 66 5.62 -15.91 9.89
N ARG A 67 4.33 -15.97 10.27
CA ARG A 67 3.21 -15.89 9.32
C ARG A 67 3.17 -14.46 8.78
N SER A 68 3.27 -14.31 7.47
CA SER A 68 3.20 -13.01 6.80
C SER A 68 2.18 -13.04 5.67
N MET A 69 1.48 -11.93 5.53
CA MET A 69 0.52 -11.72 4.46
C MET A 69 1.28 -11.51 3.15
N LYS A 70 0.75 -12.07 2.06
CA LYS A 70 1.29 -11.84 0.72
C LYS A 70 0.83 -10.46 0.24
N GLY A 71 1.77 -9.59 -0.10
CA GLY A 71 1.50 -8.24 -0.60
C GLY A 71 1.11 -8.22 -2.08
N ILE A 72 0.51 -7.12 -2.53
CA ILE A 72 0.03 -6.93 -3.91
C ILE A 72 1.16 -7.17 -4.91
N ILE A 73 2.36 -6.62 -4.67
CA ILE A 73 3.48 -6.73 -5.60
C ILE A 73 3.87 -8.19 -5.85
N GLN A 74 3.83 -9.04 -4.82
CA GLN A 74 4.13 -10.46 -4.96
C GLN A 74 2.97 -11.28 -5.53
N HIS A 75 1.75 -10.75 -5.46
CA HIS A 75 0.59 -11.36 -6.09
C HIS A 75 0.68 -11.29 -7.62
N LEU A 76 1.29 -10.24 -8.16
CA LEU A 76 1.39 -10.00 -9.60
C LEU A 76 2.45 -10.88 -10.26
N SER A 77 2.07 -11.49 -11.37
CA SER A 77 2.92 -12.35 -12.21
C SER A 77 2.56 -12.27 -13.69
N THR A 78 1.30 -12.01 -14.04
CA THR A 78 0.82 -12.00 -15.44
C THR A 78 1.23 -10.71 -16.15
N ASN A 79 0.93 -9.57 -15.54
CA ASN A 79 1.22 -8.25 -16.11
C ASN A 79 2.35 -7.56 -15.35
N VAL A 80 3.50 -8.21 -15.30
CA VAL A 80 4.74 -7.58 -14.87
C VAL A 80 5.50 -7.14 -16.12
N LEU A 81 6.05 -5.94 -16.08
CA LEU A 81 6.92 -5.39 -17.11
C LEU A 81 8.21 -4.95 -16.44
N HIS A 82 9.31 -5.56 -16.85
CA HIS A 82 10.64 -5.12 -16.49
C HIS A 82 11.18 -4.20 -17.59
N ASP A 83 12.11 -3.35 -17.19
CA ASP A 83 12.76 -2.36 -18.02
C ASP A 83 13.38 -2.92 -19.33
N ASN A 84 13.83 -4.17 -19.31
CA ASN A 84 14.43 -4.85 -20.46
C ASN A 84 13.54 -5.91 -21.10
N ASP A 85 12.24 -5.94 -20.77
CA ASP A 85 11.33 -6.91 -21.38
C ASP A 85 11.08 -6.59 -22.85
N THR A 86 10.91 -7.65 -23.64
CA THR A 86 10.61 -7.52 -25.07
C THR A 86 9.26 -6.80 -25.25
N GLY A 87 9.31 -5.58 -25.82
CA GLY A 87 8.13 -4.72 -26.01
C GLY A 87 8.02 -3.56 -25.02
N HIS A 88 8.97 -3.38 -24.10
CA HIS A 88 9.08 -2.15 -23.32
C HIS A 88 9.34 -0.95 -24.27
N PRO A 89 8.53 0.12 -24.21
CA PRO A 89 8.57 1.18 -25.23
C PRO A 89 9.69 2.22 -25.06
N SER A 90 10.45 2.22 -23.96
CA SER A 90 11.50 3.20 -23.67
C SER A 90 12.67 2.59 -22.91
N ASP A 91 13.89 3.11 -23.03
CA ASP A 91 15.01 2.64 -22.21
C ASP A 91 14.94 3.26 -20.79
N ASP A 92 14.70 2.44 -19.77
CA ASP A 92 14.92 2.69 -18.34
C ASP A 92 14.11 3.80 -17.68
N ASN A 93 13.32 4.55 -18.45
CA ASN A 93 12.61 5.72 -17.97
C ASN A 93 11.10 5.53 -18.02
N LEU A 94 10.41 6.04 -17.00
CA LEU A 94 8.96 6.11 -17.05
C LEU A 94 8.51 7.20 -18.03
N ASP A 95 7.94 6.80 -19.15
CA ASP A 95 7.30 7.69 -20.13
C ASP A 95 5.80 7.39 -20.30
N GLU A 96 5.11 8.21 -21.09
CA GLU A 96 3.68 8.04 -21.38
C GLU A 96 3.41 6.75 -22.18
N ALA A 97 4.36 6.34 -23.03
CA ALA A 97 4.23 5.12 -23.81
C ALA A 97 4.25 3.87 -22.92
N CYS A 98 5.08 3.83 -21.87
CA CYS A 98 5.11 2.76 -20.86
C CYS A 98 3.78 2.62 -20.13
N VAL A 99 3.21 3.75 -19.71
CA VAL A 99 1.92 3.79 -19.01
C VAL A 99 0.81 3.25 -19.92
N ASN A 100 0.73 3.74 -21.15
CA ASN A 100 -0.27 3.29 -22.13
C ASN A 100 -0.07 1.84 -22.55
N PHE A 101 1.19 1.40 -22.68
CA PHE A 101 1.51 0.00 -22.97
C PHE A 101 1.03 -0.94 -21.86
N MET A 102 1.25 -0.58 -20.60
CA MET A 102 0.79 -1.40 -19.47
C MET A 102 -0.74 -1.44 -19.39
N LEU A 103 -1.41 -0.28 -19.55
CA LEU A 103 -2.89 -0.23 -19.57
C LEU A 103 -3.46 -1.09 -20.71
N ARG A 104 -2.85 -1.03 -21.90
CA ARG A 104 -3.21 -1.89 -23.03
C ARG A 104 -3.00 -3.37 -22.71
N LYS A 105 -1.85 -3.74 -22.14
CA LYS A 105 -1.52 -5.13 -21.76
C LYS A 105 -2.56 -5.68 -20.77
N ILE A 106 -2.95 -4.88 -19.76
CA ILE A 106 -3.99 -5.26 -18.80
C ILE A 106 -5.35 -5.43 -19.49
N TRP A 107 -5.70 -4.54 -20.42
CA TRP A 107 -6.95 -4.60 -21.19
C TRP A 107 -7.02 -5.80 -22.14
N GLU A 108 -5.91 -6.18 -22.78
CA GLU A 108 -5.84 -7.34 -23.68
C GLU A 108 -5.87 -8.66 -22.88
N ASN A 109 -5.18 -8.71 -21.73
CA ASN A 109 -5.11 -9.91 -20.90
C ASN A 109 -6.32 -10.07 -19.97
N SER A 110 -7.09 -9.00 -19.73
CA SER A 110 -8.24 -9.02 -18.84
C SER A 110 -9.26 -7.95 -19.20
N ASN A 111 -10.54 -8.22 -18.92
CA ASN A 111 -11.59 -7.20 -18.96
C ASN A 111 -11.57 -6.33 -17.67
N GLY A 112 -10.37 -5.90 -17.25
CA GLY A 112 -10.13 -5.11 -16.05
C GLY A 112 -10.11 -3.62 -16.36
N ASN A 113 -10.81 -2.82 -15.55
CA ASN A 113 -10.80 -1.37 -15.66
C ASN A 113 -9.82 -0.83 -14.61
N VAL A 114 -8.63 -0.44 -15.04
CA VAL A 114 -7.64 0.18 -14.14
C VAL A 114 -8.12 1.57 -13.78
N ASP A 115 -8.36 1.81 -12.50
CA ASP A 115 -8.84 3.10 -11.97
C ASP A 115 -7.84 3.74 -11.01
N LEU A 116 -6.79 3.01 -10.62
CA LEU A 116 -5.82 3.43 -9.61
C LEU A 116 -4.39 3.14 -10.06
N ILE A 117 -3.56 4.18 -10.07
CA ILE A 117 -2.11 4.09 -10.25
C ILE A 117 -1.43 4.47 -8.93
N VAL A 118 -0.60 3.59 -8.38
CA VAL A 118 0.14 3.82 -7.14
C VAL A 118 1.63 3.93 -7.43
N VAL A 119 2.25 5.00 -6.98
CA VAL A 119 3.67 5.30 -7.23
C VAL A 119 4.39 5.83 -6.00
N ASN A 120 5.72 5.75 -6.02
CA ASN A 120 6.56 6.53 -5.11
C ASN A 120 6.67 8.00 -5.60
N GLY A 121 7.16 8.89 -4.74
CA GLY A 121 7.38 10.30 -5.06
C GLY A 121 8.33 10.54 -6.24
N PHE A 122 9.33 9.68 -6.48
CA PHE A 122 10.22 9.83 -7.63
C PHE A 122 9.47 9.65 -8.96
N GLN A 123 8.79 8.52 -9.12
CA GLN A 123 7.99 8.25 -10.32
C GLN A 123 6.83 9.23 -10.47
N LYS A 124 6.26 9.72 -9.36
CA LYS A 124 5.25 10.78 -9.43
C LYS A 124 5.76 12.05 -10.11
N ARG A 125 7.01 12.44 -9.85
CA ARG A 125 7.63 13.60 -10.50
C ARG A 125 7.85 13.37 -12.00
N LYS A 126 8.27 12.17 -12.39
CA LYS A 126 8.36 11.77 -13.81
C LYS A 126 6.97 11.84 -14.47
N ILE A 127 5.93 11.36 -13.79
CA ILE A 127 4.54 11.47 -14.27
C ILE A 127 4.11 12.92 -14.51
N ASN A 128 4.44 13.79 -13.57
CA ASN A 128 4.12 15.21 -13.74
C ASN A 128 4.87 15.85 -14.92
N SER A 129 6.06 15.34 -15.27
CA SER A 129 6.86 15.90 -16.36
C SER A 129 6.30 15.61 -17.76
N PHE A 130 5.82 14.39 -18.04
CA PHE A 130 5.28 14.08 -19.37
C PHE A 130 3.92 14.76 -19.65
N ILE A 131 3.12 15.03 -18.63
CA ILE A 131 1.85 15.75 -18.79
C ILE A 131 2.09 17.24 -19.02
N SER A 132 3.21 17.79 -18.52
CA SER A 132 3.55 19.21 -18.74
C SER A 132 3.85 19.54 -20.21
N SER A 133 4.31 18.56 -20.99
CA SER A 133 4.57 18.70 -22.43
C SER A 133 3.33 18.65 -23.32
N SER A 134 2.20 18.13 -22.83
CA SER A 134 0.96 17.94 -23.61
C SER A 134 -0.16 18.94 -23.27
N ARG A 135 0.08 19.93 -22.40
CA ARG A 135 -0.94 20.92 -22.03
C ARG A 135 -1.21 21.93 -23.15
N SER A 136 -2.37 21.81 -23.79
CA SER A 136 -3.01 22.90 -24.50
C SER A 136 -3.64 23.85 -23.46
N TYR A 137 -3.11 25.07 -23.35
CA TYR A 137 -3.59 26.10 -22.41
C TYR A 137 -5.04 26.50 -22.71
N GLY A 138 -5.99 26.08 -21.88
CA GLY A 138 -7.35 26.64 -21.83
C GLY A 138 -7.38 27.86 -20.92
N ALA A 139 -7.83 29.01 -21.42
CA ALA A 139 -7.76 30.32 -20.77
C ALA A 139 -8.68 30.52 -19.54
N SER A 140 -9.12 29.45 -18.87
CA SER A 140 -10.06 29.51 -17.73
C SER A 140 -9.62 28.80 -16.46
N ASP A 141 -8.47 28.13 -16.42
CA ASP A 141 -7.98 27.47 -15.19
C ASP A 141 -7.15 28.44 -14.34
N THR A 142 -7.85 29.32 -13.61
CA THR A 142 -7.26 30.26 -12.64
C THR A 142 -6.96 29.62 -11.30
N THR A 143 -6.50 28.37 -11.30
CA THR A 143 -5.83 27.79 -10.14
C THR A 143 -4.76 26.84 -10.64
N TYR A 144 -3.51 27.16 -10.33
CA TYR A 144 -2.35 26.26 -10.40
C TYR A 144 -2.62 25.00 -9.54
N THR A 145 -3.52 24.13 -9.98
CA THR A 145 -3.82 22.81 -9.39
C THR A 145 -2.82 21.79 -9.93
N GLU A 146 -1.54 22.14 -9.74
CA GLU A 146 -0.35 21.45 -10.24
C GLU A 146 0.00 20.21 -9.39
N MET A 147 -1.02 19.50 -8.92
CA MET A 147 -0.92 18.14 -8.40
C MET A 147 -1.86 17.27 -9.22
N ILE A 148 -1.37 16.85 -10.39
CA ILE A 148 -2.04 15.90 -11.28
C ILE A 148 -2.52 14.73 -10.44
N SER A 149 -3.82 14.61 -10.23
CA SER A 149 -4.41 13.52 -9.43
C SER A 149 -5.07 12.47 -10.31
N VAL A 150 -5.25 12.78 -11.60
CA VAL A 150 -5.97 11.95 -12.58
C VAL A 150 -5.18 11.91 -13.88
N TYR A 151 -5.12 10.72 -14.48
CA TYR A 151 -4.57 10.43 -15.79
C TYR A 151 -5.70 9.86 -16.65
N GLU A 152 -5.95 10.48 -17.80
CA GLU A 152 -6.94 10.02 -18.76
C GLU A 152 -6.21 9.34 -19.92
N SER A 153 -6.60 8.10 -20.19
CA SER A 153 -6.06 7.28 -21.27
C SER A 153 -7.19 6.77 -22.15
N ASP A 154 -6.87 6.23 -23.32
CA ASP A 154 -7.84 5.55 -24.20
C ASP A 154 -8.54 4.36 -23.52
N PHE A 155 -7.94 3.82 -22.44
CA PHE A 155 -8.45 2.69 -21.66
C PHE A 155 -9.23 3.10 -20.41
N GLY A 156 -9.40 4.40 -20.17
CA GLY A 156 -10.16 4.94 -19.05
C GLY A 156 -9.38 5.92 -18.18
N ILE A 157 -10.02 6.32 -17.08
CA ILE A 157 -9.56 7.34 -16.15
C ILE A 157 -8.91 6.67 -14.93
N CYS A 158 -7.63 6.95 -14.72
CA CYS A 158 -6.83 6.44 -13.61
C CYS A 158 -6.53 7.56 -12.60
N ARG A 159 -6.85 7.36 -11.33
CA ARG A 159 -6.41 8.24 -10.25
C ARG A 159 -5.00 7.86 -9.80
N ILE A 160 -4.12 8.84 -9.62
CA ILE A 160 -2.75 8.59 -9.19
C ILE A 160 -2.60 8.89 -7.69
N ILE A 161 -2.22 7.88 -6.91
CA ILE A 161 -1.89 8.02 -5.49
C ILE A 161 -0.39 7.83 -5.29
N THR A 162 0.19 8.62 -4.38
CA THR A 162 1.55 8.42 -3.90
C THR A 162 1.56 7.67 -2.58
N SER A 163 2.29 6.55 -2.49
CA SER A 163 2.61 5.91 -1.20
C SER A 163 4.12 5.81 -1.03
N ARG A 164 4.58 6.00 0.21
CA ARG A 164 6.01 5.92 0.57
C ARG A 164 6.52 4.48 0.60
N TRP A 165 5.61 3.51 0.72
CA TRP A 165 5.93 2.08 0.74
C TRP A 165 6.07 1.47 -0.63
N MET A 166 5.57 2.14 -1.67
CA MET A 166 5.85 1.73 -3.04
C MET A 166 7.36 1.85 -3.32
N PRO A 167 7.99 0.82 -3.91
CA PRO A 167 9.39 0.91 -4.34
C PRO A 167 9.59 2.07 -5.34
N GLN A 168 10.76 2.71 -5.30
CA GLN A 168 11.06 3.88 -6.15
C GLN A 168 11.17 3.53 -7.64
N ASP A 169 11.55 2.29 -7.94
CA ASP A 169 11.72 1.68 -9.26
C ASP A 169 10.40 1.15 -9.85
N ALA A 170 9.26 1.32 -9.16
CA ALA A 170 8.03 0.63 -9.48
C ALA A 170 6.82 1.55 -9.67
N VAL A 171 5.92 1.14 -10.57
CA VAL A 171 4.60 1.73 -10.79
C VAL A 171 3.56 0.62 -10.79
N LEU A 172 2.54 0.79 -9.95
CA LEU A 172 1.49 -0.22 -9.75
C LEU A 172 0.17 0.25 -10.36
N PHE A 173 -0.49 -0.62 -11.11
CA PHE A 173 -1.76 -0.39 -11.79
C PHE A 173 -2.81 -1.32 -11.20
N LEU A 174 -3.87 -0.77 -10.64
CA LEU A 174 -4.88 -1.51 -9.88
C LEU A 174 -6.29 -1.19 -10.36
N ASP A 175 -7.15 -2.21 -10.24
CA ASP A 175 -8.60 -2.11 -10.31
C ASP A 175 -9.09 -2.18 -8.86
N SER A 176 -9.49 -1.04 -8.30
CA SER A 176 -9.86 -0.91 -6.89
C SER A 176 -11.06 -1.78 -6.51
N SER A 177 -11.91 -2.15 -7.47
CA SER A 177 -13.09 -3.01 -7.23
C SER A 177 -12.72 -4.46 -6.92
N ARG A 178 -11.48 -4.86 -7.19
CA ARG A 178 -10.99 -6.26 -7.09
C ARG A 178 -9.98 -6.49 -5.98
N ILE A 179 -9.70 -5.47 -5.18
CA ILE A 179 -8.74 -5.53 -4.08
C ILE A 179 -9.44 -5.17 -2.78
N ASN A 180 -9.37 -6.06 -1.80
CA ASN A 180 -9.88 -5.79 -0.46
C ASN A 180 -8.84 -6.17 0.60
N VAL A 181 -8.71 -5.33 1.62
CA VAL A 181 -7.95 -5.65 2.84
C VAL A 181 -8.97 -5.89 3.94
N LEU A 182 -9.10 -7.15 4.36
CA LEU A 182 -10.15 -7.58 5.29
C LEU A 182 -9.53 -8.13 6.57
N PRO A 183 -10.06 -7.78 7.75
CA PRO A 183 -9.70 -8.47 8.96
C PRO A 183 -10.27 -9.90 8.94
N LEU A 184 -9.59 -10.84 9.61
CA LEU A 184 -10.20 -12.12 9.93
C LEU A 184 -11.46 -11.86 10.78
N ALA A 185 -12.55 -12.61 10.54
CA ALA A 185 -13.84 -12.35 11.17
C ALA A 185 -13.71 -12.24 12.70
N GLY A 186 -14.08 -11.09 13.26
CA GLY A 186 -14.00 -10.79 14.70
C GLY A 186 -12.60 -10.44 15.21
N ARG A 187 -11.60 -10.25 14.34
CA ARG A 187 -10.21 -9.91 14.69
C ARG A 187 -9.71 -8.62 14.02
N SER A 188 -10.58 -7.63 13.86
CA SER A 188 -10.14 -6.26 13.58
C SER A 188 -9.26 -5.73 14.72
N PHE A 189 -8.54 -4.64 14.48
CA PHE A 189 -7.78 -3.98 15.54
C PHE A 189 -8.66 -3.72 16.76
N HIS A 190 -8.25 -4.29 17.90
CA HIS A 190 -8.90 -4.10 19.19
C HIS A 190 -7.85 -4.12 20.29
N PHE A 191 -8.15 -3.38 21.36
CA PHE A 191 -7.32 -3.37 22.55
C PHE A 191 -7.73 -4.50 23.49
N LYS A 192 -6.76 -5.29 23.94
CA LYS A 192 -6.92 -6.36 24.90
C LYS A 192 -6.15 -6.00 26.17
N PRO A 193 -6.82 -5.75 27.31
CA PRO A 193 -6.12 -5.51 28.56
C PRO A 193 -5.37 -6.77 29.00
N LEU A 194 -4.16 -6.60 29.51
CA LEU A 194 -3.33 -7.66 30.06
C LEU A 194 -3.22 -7.51 31.58
N ALA A 195 -2.91 -8.60 32.27
CA ALA A 195 -2.71 -8.54 33.72
C ALA A 195 -1.42 -7.78 34.03
N SER A 196 -1.51 -6.79 34.91
CA SER A 196 -0.36 -6.08 35.43
C SER A 196 0.45 -6.97 36.38
N SER A 197 1.79 -6.88 36.30
CA SER A 197 2.71 -7.62 37.19
C SER A 197 3.48 -6.70 38.15
N GLY A 198 3.18 -5.40 38.16
CA GLY A 198 3.83 -4.37 38.97
C GLY A 198 2.99 -3.10 39.05
N ASP A 199 3.60 -1.97 39.41
CA ASP A 199 2.94 -0.66 39.46
C ASP A 199 2.82 -0.03 38.06
N TYR A 200 2.08 -0.70 37.18
CA TYR A 200 1.81 -0.26 35.81
C TYR A 200 0.54 -0.91 35.27
N GLU A 201 -0.16 -0.22 34.37
CA GLU A 201 -1.20 -0.83 33.53
C GLU A 201 -0.61 -1.30 32.21
N CYS A 202 -1.06 -2.44 31.71
CA CYS A 202 -0.60 -2.98 30.44
C CYS A 202 -1.73 -3.57 29.59
N GLY A 203 -1.53 -3.54 28.28
CA GLY A 203 -2.41 -4.17 27.31
C GLY A 203 -1.75 -4.36 25.96
N GLU A 204 -2.46 -5.01 25.07
CA GLU A 204 -1.99 -5.34 23.72
C GLU A 204 -3.02 -4.87 22.71
N LEU A 205 -2.58 -4.16 21.68
CA LEU A 205 -3.39 -3.84 20.52
C LEU A 205 -3.14 -4.92 19.47
N ILE A 206 -4.18 -5.67 19.08
CA ILE A 206 -4.04 -6.81 18.18
C ILE A 206 -5.05 -6.69 17.03
N GLY A 207 -4.60 -6.99 15.81
CA GLY A 207 -5.45 -7.16 14.64
C GLY A 207 -4.90 -8.26 13.72
N GLU A 208 -5.78 -8.99 13.07
CA GLU A 208 -5.39 -10.01 12.09
C GLU A 208 -6.01 -9.69 10.74
N TYR A 209 -5.18 -9.49 9.72
CA TYR A 209 -5.61 -9.01 8.41
C TYR A 209 -5.10 -9.91 7.28
N THR A 210 -5.84 -9.91 6.17
CA THR A 210 -5.45 -10.56 4.92
C THR A 210 -5.75 -9.63 3.73
N LEU A 211 -5.03 -9.87 2.64
CA LEU A 211 -5.23 -9.21 1.36
C LEU A 211 -5.97 -10.19 0.44
N GLU A 212 -7.15 -9.77 -0.02
CA GLU A 212 -7.90 -10.45 -1.06
C GLU A 212 -7.66 -9.72 -2.38
N LEU A 213 -6.96 -10.39 -3.30
CA LEU A 213 -6.72 -9.91 -4.66
C LEU A 213 -7.44 -10.82 -5.64
N ARG A 214 -8.48 -10.29 -6.27
CA ARG A 214 -9.32 -11.03 -7.23
C ARG A 214 -8.85 -10.74 -8.65
N ASN A 215 -8.76 -11.79 -9.46
CA ASN A 215 -8.36 -11.68 -10.87
C ASN A 215 -7.05 -10.88 -11.06
N GLU A 216 -5.94 -11.52 -10.73
CA GLU A 216 -4.60 -10.94 -10.80
C GLU A 216 -4.25 -10.29 -12.15
N ALA A 217 -4.78 -10.83 -13.24
CA ALA A 217 -4.59 -10.26 -14.59
C ALA A 217 -5.28 -8.90 -14.81
N ALA A 218 -6.16 -8.43 -13.90
CA ALA A 218 -6.76 -7.09 -13.94
C ALA A 218 -5.87 -6.00 -13.32
N HIS A 219 -4.67 -6.36 -12.90
CA HIS A 219 -3.69 -5.48 -12.30
C HIS A 219 -2.39 -5.58 -13.08
N GLY A 220 -1.48 -4.63 -12.89
CA GLY A 220 -0.17 -4.66 -13.51
C GLY A 220 0.89 -3.92 -12.71
N LEU A 221 2.14 -4.21 -13.00
CA LEU A 221 3.30 -3.68 -12.31
C LEU A 221 4.42 -3.42 -13.32
N ILE A 222 4.96 -2.21 -13.30
CA ILE A 222 6.23 -1.89 -13.96
C ILE A 222 7.32 -1.90 -12.89
N ARG A 223 8.47 -2.51 -13.20
CA ARG A 223 9.64 -2.65 -12.33
C ARG A 223 10.91 -2.20 -13.02
N ASP A 224 11.95 -1.99 -12.22
CA ASP A 224 13.31 -1.67 -12.65
C ASP A 224 13.43 -0.30 -13.34
N LEU A 225 12.49 0.61 -13.07
CA LEU A 225 12.58 1.98 -13.59
C LEU A 225 13.72 2.75 -12.93
N THR A 226 14.31 3.67 -13.69
CA THR A 226 15.32 4.62 -13.21
C THR A 226 14.83 5.36 -11.96
N THR A 227 15.70 5.47 -10.96
CA THR A 227 15.44 6.15 -9.68
C THR A 227 16.37 7.34 -9.41
N SER A 228 17.16 7.76 -10.40
CA SER A 228 18.13 8.87 -10.30
C SER A 228 18.10 9.79 -11.51
#